data_AF-A0A1Z4RR92-F1
#
_entry.id   AF-A0A1Z4RR92-F1
#
_cell.length_a   1.000
_cell.length_b   1.000
_cell.length_c   1.000
_cell.angle_alpha   90.00
_cell.angle_beta   90.00
_cell.angle_gamma   90.00
#
_symmetry.space_group_name_H-M   'P 1'
#
loop_
_entity.id
_entity.type
_entity.pdbx_description
1 polymer ?
#
loop_
_entity_poly.entity_id
_entity_poly.type
_entity_poly.pdbx_seq_one_letter_code
_entity_poly.pdbx_strand_id
1 'polypeptide(L)'
;MQSKQKVTLYIPPELHRQLKIKAAVDVESMSALVEKAIAFYMEYPDKVAEIEASVEGKTHQVHFCPECSTAIVMRDGDLVSLGKQNSIINEEISIKVASKTSKSGESSEEELVSCL
;
A
#
# COMPACT_ATOMS: atom_id res chain seq x y z
N MET A 1 21.90 -33.24 0.99
CA MET A 1 20.48 -33.68 0.97
C MET A 1 19.71 -32.72 1.85
N GLN A 2 19.03 -31.72 1.28
CA GLN A 2 18.13 -30.87 2.06
C GLN A 2 16.90 -31.70 2.45
N SER A 3 16.58 -31.74 3.74
CA SER A 3 15.41 -32.45 4.25
C SER A 3 14.15 -31.75 3.77
N LYS A 4 13.36 -32.44 2.93
CA LYS A 4 12.04 -31.94 2.51
C LYS A 4 11.09 -31.94 3.70
N GLN A 5 10.66 -30.76 4.13
CA GLN A 5 9.67 -30.60 5.18
C GLN A 5 8.29 -30.33 4.56
N LYS A 6 7.27 -31.09 4.97
CA LYS A 6 5.90 -30.88 4.54
C LYS A 6 5.28 -29.77 5.39
N VAL A 7 4.84 -28.69 4.75
CA VAL A 7 4.14 -27.56 5.38
C VAL A 7 2.75 -27.43 4.75
N THR A 8 1.75 -27.17 5.57
CA THR A 8 0.38 -26.89 5.11
C THR A 8 0.15 -25.38 5.13
N LEU A 9 -0.25 -24.81 4.00
CA LEU A 9 -0.54 -23.38 3.84
C LEU A 9 -2.02 -23.19 3.54
N TYR A 10 -2.64 -22.18 4.14
CA TYR A 10 -3.97 -21.73 3.78
C TYR A 10 -3.85 -20.57 2.80
N ILE A 11 -4.38 -20.75 1.60
CA ILE A 11 -4.37 -19.73 0.55
C ILE A 11 -5.77 -19.53 -0.02
N PRO A 12 -6.12 -18.32 -0.49
CA PRO A 12 -7.40 -18.06 -1.12
C PRO A 12 -7.66 -19.00 -2.30
N PRO A 13 -8.93 -19.39 -2.55
CA PRO A 13 -9.27 -20.35 -3.61
C PRO A 13 -8.87 -19.85 -5.00
N GLU A 14 -8.92 -18.54 -5.24
CA GLU A 14 -8.50 -17.92 -6.50
C GLU A 14 -6.99 -18.08 -6.71
N LEU A 15 -6.19 -17.82 -5.68
CA LEU A 15 -4.74 -17.97 -5.72
C LEU A 15 -4.34 -19.44 -5.89
N HIS A 16 -5.02 -20.36 -5.19
CA HIS A 16 -4.81 -21.80 -5.37
C HIS A 16 -5.10 -22.24 -6.81
N ARG A 17 -6.17 -21.71 -7.45
CA ARG A 17 -6.48 -21.99 -8.86
C ARG A 17 -5.38 -21.49 -9.79
N GLN A 18 -4.93 -20.25 -9.62
CA GLN A 18 -3.86 -19.66 -10.42
C GLN A 18 -2.55 -20.46 -10.28
N LEU A 19 -2.19 -20.84 -9.05
CA LEU A 19 -1.00 -21.65 -8.78
C LEU A 19 -1.09 -23.01 -9.48
N LYS A 20 -2.26 -23.68 -9.45
CA LYS A 20 -2.47 -24.95 -10.12
C LYS A 20 -2.33 -24.83 -11.65
N ILE A 21 -2.87 -23.77 -12.23
CA ILE A 21 -2.74 -23.50 -13.67
C ILE A 21 -1.26 -23.26 -14.01
N LYS A 22 -0.57 -22.39 -13.26
CA LYS A 22 0.83 -22.07 -13.50
C LYS A 22 1.74 -23.30 -13.38
N ALA A 23 1.53 -24.14 -12.36
CA ALA A 23 2.23 -25.40 -12.20
C ALA A 23 2.07 -26.32 -13.43
N ALA A 24 0.86 -26.40 -13.99
CA ALA A 24 0.59 -27.19 -15.18
C ALA A 24 1.24 -26.61 -16.45
N VAL A 25 1.24 -25.28 -16.59
CA VAL A 25 1.85 -24.58 -17.74
C VAL A 25 3.37 -24.69 -17.71
N ASP A 26 3.97 -24.47 -16.53
CA ASP A 26 5.43 -24.47 -16.35
C ASP A 26 6.01 -25.88 -16.23
N VAL A 27 5.16 -26.93 -16.19
CA VAL A 27 5.55 -28.34 -15.99
C VAL A 27 6.36 -28.52 -14.70
N GLU A 28 5.98 -27.78 -13.66
CA GLU A 28 6.61 -27.80 -12.34
C GLU A 28 5.61 -28.21 -11.25
N SER A 29 6.10 -28.71 -10.12
CA SER A 29 5.22 -28.97 -8.99
C SER A 29 4.79 -27.65 -8.33
N MET A 30 3.58 -27.62 -7.76
CA MET A 30 3.10 -26.46 -7.00
C MET A 30 4.05 -26.10 -5.84
N SER A 31 4.69 -27.11 -5.21
CA SER A 31 5.66 -26.88 -4.15
C SER A 31 6.92 -26.17 -4.65
N ALA A 32 7.40 -26.50 -5.85
CA ALA A 32 8.58 -25.88 -6.43
C ALA A 32 8.34 -24.41 -6.79
N LEU A 33 7.14 -24.10 -7.33
CA LEU A 33 6.75 -22.71 -7.59
C LEU A 33 6.64 -21.89 -6.30
N VAL A 34 6.06 -22.46 -5.25
CA VAL A 34 5.97 -21.81 -3.93
C VAL A 34 7.36 -21.60 -3.33
N GLU A 35 8.25 -22.59 -3.42
CA GLU A 35 9.63 -22.47 -2.95
C GLU A 35 10.38 -21.33 -3.65
N LYS A 36 10.27 -21.24 -4.99
CA LYS A 36 10.84 -20.12 -5.76
C LYS A 36 10.26 -18.77 -5.35
N ALA A 37 8.95 -18.69 -5.13
CA ALA A 37 8.30 -17.45 -4.70
C ALA A 37 8.78 -17.00 -3.32
N ILE A 38 8.93 -17.94 -2.37
CA ILE A 38 9.47 -17.64 -1.03
C ILE A 38 10.94 -17.23 -1.12
N ALA A 39 11.75 -17.94 -1.90
CA ALA A 39 13.15 -17.59 -2.10
C ALA A 39 13.30 -16.17 -2.69
N PHE A 40 12.48 -15.83 -3.69
CA PHE A 40 12.45 -14.49 -4.25
C PHE A 40 12.09 -13.42 -3.22
N TYR A 41 11.07 -13.68 -2.38
CA TYR A 41 10.66 -12.74 -1.34
C TYR A 41 11.77 -12.52 -0.30
N MET A 42 12.48 -13.59 0.07
CA MET A 42 13.61 -13.52 1.02
C MET A 42 14.86 -12.84 0.44
N GLU A 43 15.10 -13.00 -0.86
CA GLU A 43 16.25 -12.40 -1.54
C GLU A 43 16.04 -10.91 -1.86
N TYR A 44 14.78 -10.49 -2.08
CA TYR A 44 14.44 -9.13 -2.50
C TYR A 44 13.32 -8.49 -1.65
N PRO A 45 13.43 -8.44 -0.31
CA PRO A 45 12.37 -7.89 0.54
C PRO A 45 12.09 -6.41 0.23
N ASP A 46 13.14 -5.62 -0.03
CA ASP A 46 13.01 -4.18 -0.31
C ASP A 46 12.20 -3.92 -1.60
N LYS A 47 12.46 -4.69 -2.66
CA LYS A 47 11.74 -4.56 -3.93
C LYS A 47 10.27 -4.93 -3.79
N VAL A 48 9.98 -5.95 -2.98
CA VAL A 48 8.60 -6.35 -2.73
C VAL A 48 7.88 -5.27 -1.93
N ALA A 49 8.52 -4.74 -0.88
CA ALA A 49 7.98 -3.63 -0.10
C ALA A 49 7.73 -2.38 -0.94
N GLU A 50 8.63 -2.03 -1.87
CA GLU A 50 8.45 -0.91 -2.81
C GLU A 50 7.23 -1.07 -3.73
N ILE A 51 6.94 -2.30 -4.16
CA ILE A 51 5.80 -2.65 -5.01
C ILE A 51 4.52 -2.64 -4.19
N GLU A 52 4.52 -3.24 -2.99
CA GLU A 52 3.37 -3.22 -2.07
C GLU A 52 3.01 -1.78 -1.68
N ALA A 53 4.01 -0.96 -1.32
CA ALA A 53 3.85 0.48 -1.12
C ALA A 53 3.56 1.26 -2.40
N SER A 54 3.68 0.65 -3.58
CA SER A 54 3.22 1.26 -4.84
C SER A 54 1.73 1.12 -5.04
N VAL A 55 1.12 0.08 -4.45
CA VAL A 55 -0.33 -0.15 -4.51
C VAL A 55 -1.07 0.82 -3.58
N GLU A 56 -0.43 1.24 -2.49
CA GLU A 56 -0.99 2.18 -1.52
C GLU A 56 -0.21 3.51 -1.52
N GLY A 57 -0.86 4.61 -1.94
CA GLY A 57 -0.34 5.96 -1.70
C GLY A 57 0.50 6.63 -2.79
N LYS A 58 0.80 5.98 -3.92
CA LYS A 58 1.53 6.62 -5.04
C LYS A 58 0.66 7.32 -6.09
N THR A 59 -0.67 7.30 -5.98
CA THR A 59 -1.56 8.08 -6.88
C THR A 59 -1.27 9.58 -6.87
N HIS A 60 -0.54 10.06 -5.86
CA HIS A 60 -0.21 11.48 -5.68
C HIS A 60 1.30 11.73 -5.47
N GLN A 61 2.17 10.83 -5.95
CA GLN A 61 3.62 11.07 -5.87
C GLN A 61 4.02 12.20 -6.84
N VAL A 62 4.60 13.27 -6.30
CA VAL A 62 5.09 14.42 -7.07
C VAL A 62 6.51 14.13 -7.54
N HIS A 63 6.71 14.11 -8.85
CA HIS A 63 8.00 14.06 -9.50
C HIS A 63 8.36 15.43 -10.07
N PHE A 64 9.66 15.71 -10.23
CA PHE A 64 10.12 16.91 -10.92
C PHE A 64 10.64 16.54 -12.29
N CYS A 65 10.11 17.18 -13.33
CA CYS A 65 10.60 16.99 -14.70
C CYS A 65 12.06 17.49 -14.80
N PRO A 66 13.01 16.67 -15.27
CA PRO A 66 14.42 17.06 -15.33
C PRO A 66 14.71 18.18 -16.33
N GLU A 67 13.84 18.40 -17.33
CA GLU A 67 14.04 19.44 -18.35
C GLU A 67 13.48 20.81 -17.96
N CYS A 68 12.33 20.84 -17.28
CA CYS A 68 11.63 22.08 -16.98
C CYS A 68 11.39 22.31 -15.48
N SER A 69 11.86 21.41 -14.61
CA SER A 69 11.70 21.46 -13.15
C SER A 69 10.25 21.59 -12.67
N THR A 70 9.29 21.23 -13.53
CA THR A 70 7.86 21.30 -13.21
C THR A 70 7.45 20.09 -12.38
N ALA A 71 6.63 20.33 -11.35
CA ALA A 71 6.00 19.29 -10.55
C ALA A 71 4.95 18.53 -11.39
N ILE A 72 5.12 17.21 -11.50
CA ILE A 72 4.28 16.30 -12.30
C ILE A 72 3.82 15.14 -11.42
N VAL A 73 2.62 14.61 -11.66
CA VAL A 73 2.07 13.42 -11.00
C VAL A 73 1.63 12.40 -12.03
N MET A 74 1.72 11.11 -11.66
CA MET A 74 1.20 10.00 -12.46
C MET A 74 -0.27 9.75 -12.10
N ARG A 75 -1.19 9.97 -13.04
CA ARG A 75 -2.63 9.66 -12.88
C ARG A 75 -3.07 8.77 -14.03
N ASP A 76 -3.61 7.60 -13.72
CA ASP A 76 -4.15 6.64 -14.70
C ASP A 76 -3.19 6.28 -15.85
N GLY A 77 -1.88 6.35 -15.61
CA GLY A 77 -0.83 6.08 -16.60
C GLY A 77 -0.34 7.30 -17.37
N ASP A 78 -0.97 8.46 -17.20
CA ASP A 78 -0.59 9.72 -17.85
C ASP A 78 0.14 10.67 -16.89
N LEU A 79 1.11 11.41 -17.44
CA LEU A 79 1.83 12.47 -16.75
C LEU A 79 1.01 13.76 -16.78
N VAL A 80 0.54 14.18 -15.61
CA VAL A 80 -0.22 15.44 -15.45
C VAL A 80 0.63 16.45 -14.69
N SER A 81 0.86 17.63 -15.28
CA SER A 81 1.49 18.74 -14.57
C SER A 81 0.60 19.19 -13.42
N LEU A 82 1.16 19.21 -12.21
CA LEU A 82 0.61 20.05 -11.17
C LEU A 82 0.91 21.49 -11.59
N GLY A 83 -0.12 22.30 -11.83
CA GLY A 83 0.08 23.73 -12.05
C GLY A 83 0.82 24.37 -10.86
N LYS A 84 1.15 25.68 -10.94
CA LYS A 84 1.62 26.46 -9.79
C LYS A 84 0.51 26.60 -8.72
N GLN A 85 0.08 25.50 -8.14
CA GLN A 85 -0.77 25.43 -6.99
C GLN A 85 0.19 25.44 -5.80
N ASN A 86 0.73 26.63 -5.49
CA ASN A 86 1.32 26.85 -4.18
C ASN A 86 0.16 26.79 -3.19
N SER A 87 -0.26 25.59 -2.79
CA SER A 87 -1.29 25.39 -1.79
C SER A 87 -0.70 25.63 -0.40
N ILE A 88 -0.27 26.87 -0.14
CA ILE A 88 -0.51 27.44 1.18
C ILE A 88 -2.00 27.73 1.16
N ILE A 89 -2.80 26.75 1.58
CA ILE A 89 -4.19 27.02 1.93
C ILE A 89 -4.11 27.85 3.20
N ASN A 90 -3.97 29.17 3.06
CA ASN A 90 -4.17 30.12 4.16
C ASN A 90 -5.67 30.37 4.33
N GLU A 91 -6.46 29.30 4.33
CA GLU A 91 -7.81 29.36 4.85
C GLU A 91 -7.63 29.21 6.35
N GLU A 92 -7.78 30.31 7.08
CA GLU A 92 -8.20 30.22 8.47
C GLU A 92 -9.50 29.41 8.46
N ILE A 93 -9.36 28.09 8.65
CA ILE A 93 -10.48 27.19 8.87
C ILE A 93 -11.11 27.72 10.15
N SER A 94 -12.14 28.55 9.99
CA SER A 94 -12.96 29.02 11.10
C SER A 94 -13.73 27.81 11.61
N ILE A 95 -13.06 27.03 12.47
CA ILE A 95 -13.70 25.99 13.27
C ILE A 95 -14.73 26.73 14.10
N LYS A 96 -15.99 26.71 13.67
CA LYS A 96 -17.12 27.12 14.51
C LYS A 96 -17.22 26.11 15.63
N VAL A 97 -16.41 26.28 16.66
CA VAL A 97 -16.63 25.65 17.95
C VAL A 97 -17.98 26.19 18.41
N ALA A 98 -18.99 25.34 18.36
CA ALA A 98 -20.33 25.67 18.83
C ALA A 98 -20.28 25.87 20.35
N SER A 99 -19.98 27.10 20.78
CA SER A 99 -20.15 27.50 22.17
C SER A 99 -21.65 27.67 22.45
N LYS A 100 -22.31 26.60 22.89
CA LYS A 100 -23.58 26.70 23.64
C LYS A 100 -23.59 25.70 24.81
N THR A 101 -23.17 26.23 25.95
CA THR A 101 -23.79 26.13 27.27
C THR A 101 -24.79 24.98 27.53
N SER A 102 -24.40 24.15 28.51
CA SER A 102 -25.22 23.62 29.62
C SER A 102 -26.41 22.69 29.31
N LYS A 103 -26.20 21.38 29.45
CA LYS A 103 -26.71 20.50 30.53
C LYS A 103 -26.91 19.04 30.07
N SER A 104 -26.31 18.14 30.84
CA SER A 104 -26.69 16.75 31.13
C SER A 104 -26.62 15.70 30.02
N GLY A 105 -25.69 14.75 30.19
CA GLY A 105 -25.66 13.47 29.51
C GLY A 105 -24.31 12.81 29.70
N GLU A 106 -24.23 11.80 30.57
CA GLU A 106 -23.05 10.94 30.77
C GLU A 106 -22.59 10.33 29.45
N SER A 107 -21.33 10.53 29.08
CA SER A 107 -20.62 9.68 28.12
C SER A 107 -19.14 9.69 28.47
N SER A 108 -18.63 8.51 28.83
CA SER A 108 -17.26 8.23 29.21
C SER A 108 -16.26 8.72 28.17
N GLU A 109 -15.32 9.55 28.62
CA GLU A 109 -14.19 10.02 27.82
C GLU A 109 -13.17 8.89 27.69
N GLU A 110 -13.08 8.26 26.51
CA GLU A 110 -11.94 7.41 26.17
C GLU A 110 -10.83 8.29 25.57
N GLU A 111 -9.71 8.36 26.29
CA GLU A 111 -8.51 9.10 25.91
C GLU A 111 -7.71 8.32 24.85
N LEU A 112 -7.35 8.96 23.74
CA LEU A 112 -6.55 8.35 22.69
C LEU A 112 -5.09 8.23 23.14
N VAL A 113 -4.64 7.00 23.38
CA VAL A 113 -3.25 6.70 23.71
C VAL A 113 -2.41 6.64 22.43
N SER A 114 -1.24 7.30 22.45
CA SER A 114 -0.25 7.18 21.38
C SER A 114 0.56 5.89 21.56
N CYS A 115 0.65 5.09 20.48
CA CYS A 115 1.49 3.90 20.47
C CYS A 115 2.97 4.29 20.36
N LEU A 116 3.80 3.74 21.26
CA LEU A 116 5.25 3.68 21.14
C LEU A 116 5.66 2.41 20.40
#